data_AF-A0AAD7SSC4-F1
#
_entry.id   AF-A0AAD7SSC4-F1
#
_cell.length_a   1.000
_cell.length_b   1.000
_cell.length_c   1.000
_cell.angle_alpha   90.00
_cell.angle_beta   90.00
_cell.angle_gamma   90.00
#
_symmetry.space_group_name_H-M   'P 1'
#
loop_
_entity.id
_entity.type
_entity.pdbx_description
1 polymer ?
#
loop_
_entity_poly.entity_id
_entity_poly.type
_entity_poly.pdbx_seq_one_letter_code
_entity_poly.pdbx_strand_id
1 'polypeptide(L)'
;MLYMDMVMILKRFIHAERAGLWEEHLAEVEKMLPYLVVAGHYKYVSCLPHYLEAMRSLPTLAPNIHTEFKDGKFTVRQTEGRFNGVWTDKALEKTYNRNGKTKLFTGISQQPAAMEKYLRALPVLTAVSEQTKAMAHLDMDDTKHHEDSNS
;
A
#
# COMPACT_ATOMS: atom_id res chain seq x y z
N MET A 1 -26.82 15.14 -1.61
CA MET A 1 -25.93 14.82 -2.75
C MET A 1 -24.45 14.76 -2.36
N LEU A 2 -23.97 15.59 -1.41
CA LEU A 2 -22.59 15.61 -0.90
C LEU A 2 -21.97 14.23 -0.56
N TYR A 3 -22.76 13.33 0.04
CA TYR A 3 -22.29 11.99 0.44
C TYR A 3 -21.90 11.11 -0.75
N MET A 4 -22.70 11.11 -1.82
CA MET A 4 -22.41 10.29 -2.99
C MET A 4 -21.13 10.77 -3.68
N ASP A 5 -20.90 12.08 -3.73
CA ASP A 5 -19.68 12.67 -4.28
C ASP A 5 -18.44 12.25 -3.49
N MET A 6 -18.49 12.32 -2.15
CA MET A 6 -17.40 11.82 -1.28
C MET A 6 -17.10 10.35 -1.54
N VAL A 7 -18.13 9.50 -1.59
CA VAL A 7 -17.97 8.05 -1.83
C VAL A 7 -17.38 7.79 -3.21
N MET A 8 -17.79 8.52 -4.23
CA MET A 8 -17.27 8.35 -5.59
C MET A 8 -15.81 8.77 -5.70
N ILE A 9 -15.41 9.88 -5.07
CA ILE A 9 -14.01 10.32 -5.00
C ILE A 9 -13.18 9.24 -4.29
N LEU A 10 -13.64 8.73 -3.15
CA LEU A 10 -12.91 7.70 -2.41
C LEU A 10 -12.76 6.40 -3.23
N LYS A 11 -13.81 5.97 -3.95
CA LYS A 11 -13.74 4.79 -4.84
C LYS A 11 -12.74 4.99 -5.97
N ARG A 12 -12.72 6.16 -6.60
CA ARG A 12 -11.76 6.50 -7.66
C ARG A 12 -10.34 6.56 -7.14
N PHE A 13 -10.13 7.14 -5.95
CA PHE A 13 -8.85 7.15 -5.27
C PHE A 13 -8.34 5.72 -5.02
N ILE A 14 -9.17 4.84 -4.43
CA ILE A 14 -8.81 3.43 -4.20
C ILE A 14 -8.49 2.74 -5.53
N HIS A 15 -9.24 3.04 -6.59
CA HIS A 15 -8.98 2.47 -7.89
C HIS A 15 -7.63 2.91 -8.46
N ALA A 16 -7.34 4.21 -8.45
CA ALA A 16 -6.08 4.75 -8.94
C ALA A 16 -4.88 4.13 -8.20
N GLU A 17 -4.96 4.00 -6.89
CA GLU A 17 -3.93 3.38 -6.04
C GLU A 17 -3.70 1.90 -6.38
N ARG A 18 -4.78 1.12 -6.48
CA ARG A 18 -4.69 -0.32 -6.76
C ARG A 18 -4.27 -0.61 -8.20
N ALA A 19 -4.60 0.30 -9.12
CA ALA A 19 -4.23 0.22 -10.53
C ALA A 19 -2.89 0.87 -10.87
N GLY A 20 -2.25 1.57 -9.93
CA GLY A 20 -0.99 2.27 -10.19
C GLY A 20 -1.15 3.46 -11.13
N LEU A 21 -2.27 4.18 -11.07
CA LEU A 21 -2.57 5.34 -11.92
C LEU A 21 -2.20 6.62 -11.18
N TRP A 22 -0.96 7.06 -11.35
CA TRP A 22 -0.38 8.16 -10.57
C TRP A 22 -1.11 9.50 -10.72
N GLU A 23 -1.51 9.88 -11.93
CA GLU A 23 -2.20 11.16 -12.15
C GLU A 23 -3.60 11.18 -11.55
N GLU A 24 -4.33 10.05 -11.69
CA GLU A 24 -5.66 9.90 -11.11
C GLU A 24 -5.58 9.92 -9.58
N HIS A 25 -4.53 9.31 -9.01
CA HIS A 25 -4.25 9.37 -7.57
C HIS A 25 -4.14 10.83 -7.09
N LEU A 26 -3.29 11.64 -7.72
CA LEU A 26 -3.12 13.06 -7.34
C LEU A 26 -4.41 13.87 -7.54
N ALA A 27 -5.14 13.63 -8.62
CA ALA A 27 -6.39 14.31 -8.90
C ALA A 27 -7.48 14.01 -7.87
N GLU A 28 -7.61 12.76 -7.44
CA GLU A 28 -8.60 12.39 -6.42
C GLU A 28 -8.18 12.87 -5.02
N VAL A 29 -6.87 12.90 -4.69
CA VAL A 29 -6.36 13.51 -3.45
C VAL A 29 -6.73 14.99 -3.36
N GLU A 30 -6.56 15.74 -4.44
CA GLU A 30 -6.95 17.15 -4.50
C GLU A 30 -8.46 17.34 -4.32
N LYS A 31 -9.29 16.49 -4.96
CA LYS A 31 -10.75 16.52 -4.81
C LYS A 31 -11.22 16.14 -3.40
N MET A 32 -10.44 15.37 -2.63
CA MET A 32 -10.76 15.04 -1.23
C MET A 32 -10.54 16.23 -0.28
N LEU A 33 -9.67 17.19 -0.61
CA LEU A 33 -9.28 18.28 0.30
C LEU A 33 -10.46 19.07 0.90
N PRO A 34 -11.46 19.55 0.11
CA PRO A 34 -12.58 20.31 0.67
C PRO A 34 -13.37 19.53 1.72
N TYR A 35 -13.48 18.21 1.54
CA TYR A 35 -14.20 17.34 2.46
C TYR A 35 -13.41 17.09 3.74
N LEU A 36 -12.08 16.97 3.66
CA LEU A 36 -11.21 16.84 4.84
C LEU A 36 -11.19 18.12 5.68
N VAL A 37 -11.27 19.29 5.04
CA VAL A 37 -11.40 20.59 5.72
C VAL A 37 -12.70 20.66 6.53
N VAL A 38 -13.83 20.33 5.89
CA VAL A 38 -15.14 20.38 6.54
C VAL A 38 -15.26 19.33 7.66
N ALA A 39 -14.65 18.15 7.49
CA ALA A 39 -14.63 17.09 8.50
C ALA A 39 -13.66 17.35 9.67
N GLY A 40 -12.88 18.45 9.64
CA GLY A 40 -11.95 18.79 10.72
C GLY A 40 -10.69 17.92 10.77
N HIS A 41 -10.32 17.29 9.66
CA HIS A 41 -9.11 16.46 9.57
C HIS A 41 -7.84 17.32 9.36
N TYR A 42 -7.64 18.30 10.24
CA TYR A 42 -6.64 19.38 10.07
C TYR A 42 -5.21 18.88 9.84
N LYS A 43 -4.80 17.78 10.47
CA LYS A 43 -3.46 17.18 10.26
C LYS A 43 -3.23 16.81 8.80
N TYR A 44 -4.23 16.21 8.16
CA TYR A 44 -4.15 15.84 6.74
C TYR A 44 -4.26 17.08 5.85
N VAL A 45 -5.15 18.02 6.20
CA VAL A 45 -5.31 19.29 5.46
C VAL A 45 -4.03 20.11 5.43
N SER A 46 -3.22 20.09 6.50
CA SER A 46 -1.93 20.79 6.52
C SER A 46 -0.88 20.12 5.64
N CYS A 47 -0.83 18.78 5.59
CA CYS A 47 0.23 18.05 4.88
C CYS A 47 -0.10 17.79 3.41
N LEU A 48 -1.37 17.56 3.05
CA LEU A 48 -1.77 17.16 1.71
C LEU A 48 -1.48 18.21 0.62
N PRO A 49 -1.67 19.52 0.83
CA PRO A 49 -1.29 20.52 -0.17
C PRO A 49 0.22 20.52 -0.46
N HIS A 50 1.06 20.42 0.56
CA HIS A 50 2.51 20.31 0.42
C HIS A 50 2.91 19.03 -0.33
N TYR A 51 2.24 17.93 -0.02
CA TYR A 51 2.41 16.67 -0.76
C TYR A 51 2.06 16.85 -2.25
N LEU A 52 0.89 17.44 -2.57
CA LEU A 52 0.47 17.67 -3.95
C LEU A 52 1.46 18.56 -4.71
N GLU A 53 1.98 19.60 -4.09
CA GLU A 53 3.00 20.47 -4.67
C GLU A 53 4.31 19.73 -4.94
N ALA A 54 4.81 18.97 -3.95
CA ALA A 54 6.00 18.14 -4.11
C ALA A 54 5.82 17.09 -5.23
N MET A 55 4.64 16.47 -5.30
CA MET A 55 4.35 15.46 -6.32
C MET A 55 4.15 16.08 -7.72
N ARG A 56 3.68 17.31 -7.82
CA ARG A 56 3.55 18.05 -9.10
C ARG A 56 4.88 18.59 -9.62
N SER A 57 5.84 18.83 -8.73
CA SER A 57 7.19 19.29 -9.07
C SER A 57 8.18 18.16 -9.36
N LEU A 58 7.80 16.90 -9.09
CA LEU A 58 8.58 15.69 -9.40
C LEU A 58 9.15 15.63 -10.83
N PRO A 59 8.42 16.00 -11.90
CA PRO A 59 8.96 15.95 -13.26
C PRO A 59 10.23 16.80 -13.44
N THR A 60 10.32 17.90 -12.70
CA THR A 60 11.46 18.83 -12.74
C THR A 60 12.54 18.43 -11.74
N LEU A 61 12.14 18.03 -10.53
CA LEU A 61 13.07 17.75 -9.43
C LEU A 61 13.73 16.37 -9.53
N ALA A 62 12.98 15.35 -9.94
CA ALA A 62 13.42 13.97 -10.02
C ALA A 62 12.66 13.22 -11.15
N PRO A 63 13.03 13.45 -12.42
CA PRO A 63 12.31 12.89 -13.58
C PRO A 63 12.36 11.35 -13.62
N ASN A 64 13.41 10.74 -13.09
CA ASN A 64 13.51 9.29 -12.95
C ASN A 64 12.42 8.74 -12.02
N ILE A 65 12.20 9.35 -10.86
CA ILE A 65 11.17 8.93 -9.90
C ILE A 65 9.78 9.15 -10.49
N HIS A 66 9.58 10.31 -11.14
CA HIS A 66 8.32 10.59 -11.82
C HIS A 66 7.98 9.52 -12.88
N THR A 67 8.98 9.06 -13.64
CA THR A 67 8.79 8.01 -14.65
C THR A 67 8.38 6.69 -14.02
N GLU A 68 9.04 6.28 -12.93
CA GLU A 68 8.69 5.06 -12.20
C GLU A 68 7.28 5.16 -11.58
N PHE A 69 6.87 6.32 -11.09
CA PHE A 69 5.52 6.53 -10.58
C PHE A 69 4.47 6.46 -11.69
N LYS A 70 4.75 7.02 -12.87
CA LYS A 70 3.88 6.93 -14.05
C LYS A 70 3.77 5.49 -14.58
N ASP A 71 4.80 4.68 -14.38
CA ASP A 71 4.80 3.24 -14.67
C ASP A 71 4.05 2.41 -13.59
N GLY A 72 3.48 3.09 -12.57
CA GLY A 72 2.69 2.47 -11.51
C GLY A 72 3.52 1.85 -10.39
N LYS A 73 4.83 2.12 -10.33
CA LYS A 73 5.75 1.57 -9.31
C LYS A 73 5.70 2.30 -7.96
N PHE A 74 4.70 3.14 -7.74
CA PHE A 74 4.41 3.72 -6.43
C PHE A 74 3.53 2.82 -5.55
N THR A 75 2.94 1.77 -6.13
CA THR A 75 2.15 0.74 -5.43
C THR A 75 2.88 -0.60 -5.46
N VAL A 76 2.70 -1.43 -4.43
CA VAL A 76 3.34 -2.76 -4.35
C VAL A 76 2.39 -3.82 -4.87
N ARG A 77 2.87 -4.65 -5.81
CA ARG A 77 2.14 -5.80 -6.36
C ARG A 77 2.87 -7.09 -6.03
N GLN A 78 2.19 -8.04 -5.39
CA GLN A 78 2.74 -9.36 -5.05
C GLN A 78 2.34 -10.44 -6.07
N THR A 79 1.25 -10.20 -6.80
CA THR A 79 0.74 -11.08 -7.86
C THR A 79 0.61 -10.31 -9.16
N GLU A 80 0.29 -10.99 -10.25
CA GLU A 80 -0.08 -10.33 -11.50
C GLU A 80 -1.56 -9.90 -11.46
N GLY A 81 -1.86 -8.71 -12.00
CA GLY A 81 -3.21 -8.16 -12.00
C GLY A 81 -3.24 -6.64 -12.11
N ARG A 82 -4.28 -6.10 -12.74
CA ARG A 82 -4.44 -4.64 -12.92
C ARG A 82 -4.98 -3.91 -11.68
N PHE A 83 -5.50 -4.62 -10.68
CA PHE A 83 -6.15 -4.04 -9.50
C PHE A 83 -5.69 -4.70 -8.20
N ASN A 84 -4.44 -5.17 -8.16
CA ASN A 84 -3.89 -5.88 -7.00
C ASN A 84 -2.82 -5.07 -6.25
N GLY A 85 -2.63 -3.79 -6.62
CA GLY A 85 -1.75 -2.88 -5.89
C GLY A 85 -2.16 -2.74 -4.42
N VAL A 86 -1.17 -2.65 -3.56
CA VAL A 86 -1.30 -2.38 -2.13
C VAL A 86 -0.36 -1.24 -1.78
N TRP A 87 -0.84 -0.30 -0.95
CA TRP A 87 0.00 0.76 -0.40
C TRP A 87 1.29 0.20 0.19
N THR A 88 2.41 0.86 -0.09
CA THR A 88 3.74 0.43 0.36
C THR A 88 3.80 0.18 1.87
N ASP A 89 3.20 1.08 2.66
CA ASP A 89 3.10 0.94 4.11
C ASP A 89 2.33 -0.33 4.50
N LYS A 90 1.14 -0.54 3.92
CA LYS A 90 0.33 -1.74 4.15
C LYS A 90 1.01 -3.03 3.67
N ALA A 91 1.82 -2.96 2.61
CA ALA A 91 2.60 -4.10 2.12
C ALA A 91 3.74 -4.43 3.10
N LEU A 92 4.42 -3.42 3.64
CA LEU A 92 5.41 -3.58 4.70
C LEU A 92 4.79 -4.15 5.97
N GLU A 93 3.66 -3.60 6.44
CA GLU A 93 2.92 -4.13 7.58
C GLU A 93 2.48 -5.58 7.37
N LYS A 94 1.95 -5.93 6.19
CA LYS A 94 1.57 -7.33 5.90
C LYS A 94 2.76 -8.27 5.91
N THR A 95 3.89 -7.86 5.33
CA THR A 95 5.10 -8.70 5.28
C THR A 95 5.72 -8.85 6.67
N TYR A 96 5.74 -7.77 7.44
CA TYR A 96 6.36 -7.72 8.76
C TYR A 96 5.46 -8.28 9.87
N ASN A 97 4.17 -7.93 9.93
CA ASN A 97 3.27 -8.36 11.00
C ASN A 97 2.68 -9.77 10.80
N ARG A 98 2.56 -10.28 9.56
CA ARG A 98 2.11 -11.67 9.34
C ARG A 98 3.13 -12.69 9.85
N ASN A 99 4.42 -12.37 9.70
CA ASN A 99 5.52 -13.25 10.09
C ASN A 99 6.27 -12.80 11.36
N GLY A 100 6.05 -11.56 11.80
CA GLY A 100 6.60 -10.96 13.02
C GLY A 100 5.70 -11.07 14.25
N LYS A 101 4.64 -11.90 14.22
CA LYS A 101 3.95 -12.35 15.44
C LYS A 101 4.82 -13.26 16.33
N THR A 102 6.08 -13.47 15.99
CA THR A 102 7.09 -13.87 16.97
C THR A 102 7.41 -12.68 17.85
N LYS A 103 7.45 -12.88 19.17
CA LYS A 103 7.87 -11.95 20.24
C LYS A 103 9.34 -11.46 20.09
N LEU A 104 9.78 -11.19 18.87
CA LEU A 104 11.16 -11.03 18.49
C LEU A 104 11.65 -9.62 18.81
N PHE A 105 10.85 -8.60 18.50
CA PHE A 105 11.18 -7.20 18.78
C PHE A 105 11.03 -6.80 20.25
N THR A 106 10.45 -7.67 21.08
CA THR A 106 10.41 -7.51 22.54
C THR A 106 11.63 -8.07 23.26
N GLY A 107 12.54 -8.79 22.59
CA GLY A 107 13.69 -9.41 23.29
C GLY A 107 14.95 -9.65 22.47
N ILE A 108 14.87 -9.82 21.15
CA ILE A 108 16.03 -10.04 20.29
C ILE A 108 16.35 -8.74 19.56
N SER A 109 17.15 -7.92 20.24
CA SER A 109 18.03 -6.89 19.71
C SER A 109 17.55 -5.45 19.67
N GLN A 110 17.96 -4.69 20.69
CA GLN A 110 18.18 -3.24 20.60
C GLN A 110 19.45 -2.86 19.81
N GLN A 111 20.19 -3.84 19.26
CA GLN A 111 21.34 -3.56 18.39
C GLN A 111 20.90 -3.32 16.94
N PRO A 112 21.18 -2.13 16.37
CA PRO A 112 20.75 -1.74 15.03
C PRO A 112 21.24 -2.67 13.91
N ALA A 113 22.47 -3.18 14.01
CA ALA A 113 23.07 -4.03 12.99
C ALA A 113 22.36 -5.40 12.85
N ALA A 114 21.93 -5.99 13.97
CA ALA A 114 21.19 -7.25 13.96
C ALA A 114 19.75 -7.03 13.46
N MET A 115 19.15 -5.87 13.77
CA MET A 115 17.85 -5.48 13.21
C MET A 115 17.92 -5.29 11.70
N GLU A 116 18.94 -4.60 11.19
CA GLU A 116 19.14 -4.40 9.75
C GLU A 116 19.33 -5.73 9.00
N LYS A 117 20.18 -6.62 9.53
CA LYS A 117 20.41 -7.94 8.95
C LYS A 117 19.12 -8.76 8.90
N TYR A 118 18.30 -8.69 9.96
CA TYR A 118 17.02 -9.39 10.03
C TYR A 118 15.98 -8.79 9.09
N LEU A 119 15.86 -7.47 9.02
CA LEU A 119 15.01 -6.76 8.06
C LEU A 119 15.32 -7.15 6.60
N ARG A 120 16.60 -7.30 6.26
CA ARG A 120 17.01 -7.79 4.93
C ARG A 120 16.69 -9.26 4.69
N ALA A 121 16.80 -10.11 5.71
CA ALA A 121 16.54 -11.55 5.59
C ALA A 121 15.05 -11.90 5.62
N LEU A 122 14.21 -11.06 6.24
CA LEU A 122 12.79 -11.30 6.47
C LEU A 122 11.97 -11.66 5.22
N PRO A 123 12.10 -10.95 4.08
CA PRO A 123 11.38 -11.31 2.85
C PRO A 123 11.75 -12.71 2.34
N VAL A 124 13.04 -13.07 2.43
CA VAL A 124 13.54 -14.38 2.01
C VAL A 124 13.03 -15.48 2.94
N LEU A 125 13.09 -15.26 4.25
CA LEU A 125 12.57 -16.19 5.25
C LEU A 125 11.06 -16.40 5.12
N THR A 126 10.33 -15.33 4.76
CA THR A 126 8.90 -15.39 4.45
C THR A 126 8.64 -16.29 3.25
N ALA A 127 9.33 -16.06 2.13
CA ALA A 127 9.16 -16.84 0.92
C ALA A 127 9.48 -18.32 1.13
N VAL A 128 10.58 -18.64 1.84
CA VAL A 128 10.94 -20.03 2.18
C VAL A 128 9.89 -20.68 3.08
N SER A 129 9.35 -19.95 4.06
CA SER A 129 8.29 -20.45 4.93
C SER A 129 7.00 -20.76 4.17
N GLU A 130 6.59 -19.87 3.26
CA GLU A 130 5.42 -20.09 2.39
C GLU A 130 5.63 -21.27 1.45
N GLN A 131 6.79 -21.40 0.81
CA GLN A 131 7.13 -22.55 -0.02
C GLN A 131 7.13 -23.86 0.79
N THR A 132 7.64 -23.83 2.02
CA THR A 132 7.67 -25.01 2.90
C THR A 132 6.27 -25.44 3.32
N LYS A 133 5.37 -24.48 3.60
CA LYS A 133 3.96 -24.77 3.90
C LYS A 133 3.23 -25.37 2.71
N ALA A 134 3.46 -24.83 1.51
CA ALA A 134 2.91 -25.36 0.28
C ALA A 134 3.40 -26.80 0.00
N MET A 135 4.70 -27.06 0.20
CA MET A 135 5.29 -28.40 0.07
C MET A 135 4.75 -29.39 1.11
N ALA A 136 4.46 -28.94 2.32
CA ALA A 136 3.92 -29.77 3.39
C ALA A 136 2.39 -29.95 3.31
N HIS A 137 1.73 -29.41 2.27
CA HIS A 137 0.27 -29.37 2.13
C HIS A 137 -0.46 -28.81 3.36
N LEU A 138 0.20 -27.89 4.08
CA LEU A 138 -0.36 -27.23 5.27
C LEU A 138 -1.22 -26.02 4.92
N ASP A 139 -1.53 -25.80 3.63
CA ASP A 139 -2.51 -24.82 3.18
C ASP A 139 -3.93 -25.33 3.50
N MET A 140 -4.28 -25.30 4.79
CA MET A 140 -5.65 -25.47 5.25
C MET A 140 -6.18 -24.17 5.84
N ASP A 141 -7.24 -23.72 5.19
CA ASP A 141 -8.30 -22.80 5.66
C ASP A 141 -7.95 -21.31 5.82
N ASP A 142 -8.19 -20.56 4.75
CA ASP A 142 -8.81 -19.24 4.88
C ASP A 142 -9.79 -19.04 3.70
N THR A 143 -11.06 -19.34 4.00
CA THR A 143 -12.29 -18.82 3.37
C THR A 143 -12.35 -18.84 1.83
N LYS A 144 -13.03 -19.85 1.28
CA LYS A 144 -13.64 -19.78 -0.06
C LYS A 144 -14.52 -18.53 -0.15
N HIS A 145 -14.08 -17.51 -0.88
CA HIS A 145 -14.99 -16.51 -1.40
C HIS A 145 -15.80 -17.18 -2.53
N HIS A 146 -17.08 -17.41 -2.28
CA HIS A 146 -18.05 -17.75 -3.32
C HIS A 146 -18.10 -16.62 -4.34
N GLU A 147 -17.52 -16.83 -5.52
CA GLU A 147 -17.99 -16.13 -6.73
C GLU A 147 -19.22 -16.89 -7.22
N ASP A 148 -20.40 -16.50 -6.71
CA ASP A 148 -21.66 -16.87 -7.35
C ASP A 148 -21.76 -16.10 -8.66
N SER A 149 -21.38 -16.77 -9.74
CA SER A 149 -21.79 -16.43 -11.10
C SER A 149 -23.29 -16.70 -11.19
N ASN A 150 -24.12 -15.66 -11.24
CA ASN A 150 -25.51 -15.80 -11.63
C ASN A 150 -25.74 -15.16 -13.01
N SER A 151 -26.40 -15.97 -13.85
CA SER A 151 -26.85 -15.71 -15.22
C SER A 151 -27.75 -14.49 -15.38
#